data_AF-A0A1H4CXC2-F1
#
_entry.id   AF-A0A1H4CXC2-F1
#
_cell.length_a   1.000
_cell.length_b   1.000
_cell.length_c   1.000
_cell.angle_alpha   90.00
_cell.angle_beta   90.00
_cell.angle_gamma   90.00
#
_symmetry.space_group_name_H-M   'P 1'
#
loop_
_entity.id
_entity.type
_entity.pdbx_description
1 polymer ?
#
loop_
_entity_poly.entity_id
_entity_poly.type
_entity_poly.pdbx_seq_one_letter_code
_entity_poly.pdbx_strand_id
1 'polypeptide(L)'
;MAVKIRLKRMGKIRAPFYRVVVMDSRTKRDGRAIEEIGKYHPTREPSVIEIDSERAQYWLSVGAQPTDQVEKLLKLTGDWQKFKGEKDTESKVRTAEGVSEEETRAAIKAAEEEAEKRKAAASAKKAEEEAASAESADSAESADSPESADSPESADSPESAESAESAE
;
A
#
# COMPACT_ATOMS: atom_id res chain seq x y z
N MET A 1 32.16 5.21 -15.29
CA MET A 1 31.10 6.19 -14.94
C MET A 1 30.06 6.07 -16.02
N ALA A 2 29.00 5.31 -15.75
CA ALA A 2 28.01 4.99 -16.78
C ALA A 2 26.64 5.01 -16.12
N VAL A 3 25.76 5.84 -16.68
CA VAL A 3 24.35 5.90 -16.29
C VAL A 3 23.64 4.73 -16.97
N LYS A 4 22.87 3.97 -16.20
CA LYS A 4 22.11 2.82 -16.66
C LYS A 4 20.63 3.00 -16.37
N ILE A 5 19.80 2.52 -17.29
CA ILE A 5 18.36 2.38 -17.07
C ILE A 5 18.11 0.96 -16.57
N ARG A 6 17.64 0.83 -15.33
CA ARG A 6 17.46 -0.47 -14.67
C ARG A 6 16.18 -0.52 -13.85
N LEU A 7 15.79 -1.74 -13.47
CA LEU A 7 14.62 -1.98 -12.64
C LEU A 7 15.01 -1.91 -11.15
N LYS A 8 14.39 -0.99 -10.42
CA LYS A 8 14.45 -0.94 -8.95
C LYS A 8 13.33 -1.81 -8.39
N ARG A 9 13.66 -2.75 -7.52
CA ARG A 9 12.67 -3.66 -6.95
C ARG A 9 12.01 -3.01 -5.75
N MET A 10 10.69 -3.04 -5.74
CA MET A 10 9.80 -2.58 -4.70
C MET A 10 8.77 -3.69 -4.40
N GLY A 11 7.94 -3.47 -3.38
CA GLY A 11 6.87 -4.38 -3.01
C GLY A 11 7.27 -5.46 -2.00
N LYS A 12 6.36 -6.41 -1.78
CA LYS A 12 6.47 -7.45 -0.76
C LYS A 12 7.00 -8.76 -1.34
N ILE A 13 7.31 -9.71 -0.45
CA ILE A 13 7.61 -11.09 -0.85
C ILE A 13 6.44 -11.64 -1.71
N ARG A 14 6.76 -12.33 -2.81
CA ARG A 14 5.80 -12.87 -3.80
C ARG A 14 4.91 -11.86 -4.54
N ALA A 15 5.06 -10.56 -4.31
CA ALA A 15 4.41 -9.53 -5.13
C ALA A 15 5.43 -8.44 -5.49
N PRO A 16 6.34 -8.72 -6.44
CA PRO A 16 7.34 -7.76 -6.88
C PRO A 16 6.70 -6.65 -7.71
N PHE A 17 7.06 -5.41 -7.38
CA PHE A 17 6.77 -4.23 -8.17
C PHE A 17 8.09 -3.62 -8.62
N TYR A 18 8.19 -3.16 -9.87
CA TYR A 18 9.42 -2.55 -10.36
C TYR A 18 9.17 -1.11 -10.81
N ARG A 19 10.13 -0.24 -10.48
CA ARG A 19 10.22 1.09 -11.10
C ARG A 19 11.32 1.07 -12.15
N VAL A 20 11.06 1.65 -13.31
CA VAL A 20 12.07 1.89 -14.34
C VAL A 20 12.79 3.17 -13.94
N VAL A 21 14.05 3.04 -13.54
CA VAL A 21 14.84 4.14 -12.96
C VAL A 21 16.15 4.34 -13.69
N VAL A 22 16.59 5.59 -13.72
CA VAL A 22 17.89 5.99 -14.25
C VAL A 22 18.85 6.20 -13.09
N MET A 23 19.98 5.48 -13.12
CA MET A 23 20.94 5.44 -12.01
C MET A 23 22.38 5.38 -12.51
N ASP A 24 23.35 5.86 -11.72
CA ASP A 24 24.75 5.48 -11.96
C ASP A 24 24.95 3.98 -11.68
N SER A 25 25.67 3.31 -12.57
CA SER A 25 25.97 1.86 -12.51
C SER A 25 26.57 1.37 -11.19
N ARG A 26 27.32 2.22 -10.47
CA ARG A 26 28.00 1.85 -9.21
C ARG A 26 27.08 1.84 -8.00
N THR A 27 25.90 2.44 -8.11
CA THR A 27 24.94 2.51 -7.00
C THR A 27 24.28 1.15 -6.75
N LYS A 28 23.93 0.88 -5.49
CA LYS A 28 23.15 -0.31 -5.08
C LYS A 28 21.83 -0.38 -5.85
N ARG A 29 21.32 -1.60 -6.15
CA ARG A 29 20.09 -1.84 -6.94
C ARG A 29 18.94 -0.90 -6.55
N ASP A 30 18.63 -0.84 -5.25
CA ASP A 30 17.50 -0.08 -4.73
C ASP A 30 17.91 1.29 -4.13
N GLY A 31 19.09 1.78 -4.49
CA GLY A 31 19.63 3.06 -4.02
C GLY A 31 18.91 4.31 -4.55
N ARG A 32 19.57 5.45 -4.41
CA ARG A 32 19.10 6.76 -4.91
C ARG A 32 19.09 6.75 -6.44
N ALA A 33 17.92 6.98 -7.03
CA ALA A 33 17.77 7.20 -8.46
C ALA A 33 18.06 8.67 -8.79
N ILE A 34 18.49 8.92 -10.03
CA ILE A 34 18.54 10.28 -10.59
C ILE A 34 17.10 10.68 -10.93
N GLU A 35 16.41 9.79 -11.63
CA GLU A 35 15.04 9.98 -12.10
C GLU A 35 14.30 8.64 -12.20
N GLU A 36 12.98 8.68 -12.00
CA GLU A 36 12.08 7.56 -12.21
C GLU A 36 11.27 7.84 -13.48
N ILE A 37 11.44 7.01 -14.51
CA ILE A 37 10.85 7.23 -15.85
C ILE A 37 9.65 6.32 -16.14
N GLY A 38 9.31 5.42 -15.22
CA GLY A 38 8.20 4.50 -15.44
C GLY A 38 8.06 3.42 -14.38
N LYS A 39 7.12 2.51 -14.61
CA LYS A 39 6.80 1.38 -13.72
C LYS A 39 6.48 0.12 -14.50
N TYR A 40 6.76 -1.03 -13.87
CA TYR A 40 6.56 -2.35 -14.43
C TYR A 40 5.99 -3.30 -13.37
N HIS A 41 4.82 -3.87 -13.65
CA HIS A 41 4.16 -4.87 -12.82
C HIS A 41 4.04 -6.21 -13.57
N PRO A 42 4.94 -7.19 -13.32
CA PRO A 42 4.86 -8.50 -13.96
C PRO A 42 3.77 -9.41 -13.37
N THR A 43 3.22 -9.09 -12.20
CA THR A 43 2.23 -9.94 -11.51
C THR A 43 0.81 -9.76 -12.02
N ARG A 44 0.56 -8.74 -12.86
CA ARG A 44 -0.75 -8.51 -13.48
C ARG A 44 -0.77 -9.20 -14.84
N GLU A 45 -1.92 -9.75 -15.21
CA GLU A 45 -2.20 -10.26 -16.55
C GLU A 45 -3.28 -9.37 -17.18
N PRO A 46 -2.97 -8.60 -18.23
CA PRO A 46 -1.65 -8.38 -18.82
C PRO A 46 -0.70 -7.54 -17.95
N SER A 47 0.62 -7.70 -18.19
CA SER A 47 1.65 -6.97 -17.46
C SER A 47 1.54 -5.46 -17.69
N VAL A 48 1.39 -4.70 -16.61
CA VAL A 48 1.30 -3.23 -16.69
C VAL A 48 2.69 -2.66 -16.91
N ILE A 49 2.86 -1.97 -18.04
CA ILE A 49 4.09 -1.28 -18.44
C ILE A 49 3.71 0.16 -18.74
N GLU A 50 4.23 1.09 -17.95
CA GLU A 50 4.06 2.53 -18.20
C GLU A 50 5.45 3.15 -18.19
N ILE A 51 5.83 3.78 -19.29
CA ILE A 51 7.12 4.45 -19.45
C ILE A 51 6.83 5.83 -20.05
N ASP A 52 7.43 6.87 -19.49
CA ASP A 52 7.43 8.20 -20.07
C ASP A 52 8.36 8.20 -21.29
N SER A 53 7.76 8.20 -22.48
CA SER A 53 8.48 8.18 -23.75
C SER A 53 9.42 9.36 -23.92
N GLU A 54 9.03 10.58 -23.50
CA GLU A 54 9.86 11.77 -23.69
C GLU A 54 11.15 11.67 -22.86
N ARG A 55 11.01 11.31 -21.59
CA ARG A 55 12.15 11.14 -20.68
C ARG A 55 13.01 9.94 -21.07
N ALA A 56 12.40 8.84 -21.53
CA ALA A 56 13.14 7.70 -22.06
C ALA A 56 14.02 8.09 -23.26
N GLN A 57 13.49 8.83 -24.24
CA GLN A 57 14.27 9.30 -25.39
C GLN A 57 15.41 10.23 -24.97
N TYR A 58 15.17 11.15 -24.05
CA TYR A 58 16.22 12.03 -23.52
C TYR A 58 17.38 11.23 -22.94
N TRP A 59 17.11 10.29 -22.03
CA TRP A 59 18.17 9.52 -21.39
C TRP A 59 18.91 8.59 -22.35
N LEU A 60 18.21 8.01 -23.32
CA LEU A 60 18.84 7.25 -24.40
C LEU A 60 19.77 8.14 -25.24
N SER A 61 19.38 9.39 -25.54
CA SER A 61 20.20 10.34 -26.30
C SER A 61 21.47 10.77 -25.55
N VAL A 62 21.41 10.88 -24.22
CA VAL A 62 22.57 11.19 -23.35
C VAL A 62 23.50 9.97 -23.18
N GLY A 63 23.13 8.81 -23.75
CA GLY A 63 23.95 7.60 -23.76
C GLY A 63 23.69 6.67 -22.57
N ALA A 64 22.56 6.82 -21.87
CA ALA A 64 22.18 5.89 -20.83
C ALA A 64 22.01 4.48 -21.40
N GLN A 65 22.65 3.49 -20.76
CA GLN A 65 22.62 2.11 -21.23
C GLN A 65 21.48 1.34 -20.55
N PRO A 66 20.46 0.85 -21.28
CA PRO A 66 19.43 0.00 -20.69
C PRO A 66 20.01 -1.37 -20.30
N THR A 67 19.37 -2.00 -19.32
CA THR A 67 19.61 -3.42 -18.97
C THR A 67 18.74 -4.34 -19.81
N ASP A 68 19.12 -5.61 -20.01
CA ASP A 68 18.45 -6.54 -20.92
C ASP A 68 16.92 -6.60 -20.76
N GLN A 69 16.43 -6.59 -19.52
CA GLN A 69 15.00 -6.60 -19.25
C GLN A 69 14.34 -5.26 -19.61
N VAL A 70 14.99 -4.15 -19.32
CA VAL A 70 14.49 -2.81 -19.67
C VAL A 70 14.49 -2.62 -21.18
N GLU A 71 15.50 -3.11 -21.90
CA GLU A 71 15.53 -3.08 -23.35
C GLU A 71 14.33 -3.82 -23.96
N LYS A 72 13.95 -4.98 -23.41
CA LYS A 72 12.73 -5.69 -23.83
C LYS A 72 11.46 -4.88 -23.57
N LEU A 73 11.38 -4.18 -22.43
CA LEU A 73 10.25 -3.31 -22.12
C LEU A 73 10.17 -2.12 -23.11
N LEU A 74 11.29 -1.47 -23.38
CA LEU A 74 11.37 -0.36 -24.34
C LEU A 74 11.05 -0.81 -25.78
N LYS A 75 11.42 -2.04 -26.16
CA LYS A 75 11.02 -2.65 -27.44
C LYS A 75 9.52 -2.92 -27.50
N LEU A 76 8.91 -3.31 -26.37
CA LEU A 76 7.47 -3.55 -26.30
C LEU A 76 6.69 -2.22 -26.37
N THR A 77 7.18 -1.16 -25.74
CA THR A 77 6.58 0.17 -25.81
C THR A 77 6.84 0.87 -27.15
N GLY A 78 7.88 0.48 -27.89
CA GLY A 78 8.27 1.10 -29.17
C GLY A 78 9.28 2.25 -29.02
N ASP A 79 9.65 2.61 -27.79
CA ASP A 79 10.63 3.67 -27.52
C ASP A 79 12.03 3.32 -28.02
N TRP A 80 12.39 2.03 -28.00
CA TRP A 80 13.70 1.60 -28.50
C TRP A 80 13.82 1.77 -30.01
N GLN A 81 12.78 1.40 -30.75
CA GLN A 81 12.70 1.52 -32.20
C GLN A 81 12.68 2.99 -32.61
N LYS A 82 11.92 3.82 -31.89
CA LYS A 82 11.92 5.27 -32.06
C LYS A 82 13.31 5.87 -31.87
N PHE A 83 14.06 5.43 -30.86
CA PHE A 83 15.43 5.89 -30.61
C PHE A 83 16.41 5.44 -31.71
N LYS A 84 16.24 4.22 -32.24
CA LYS A 84 17.07 3.68 -33.32
C LYS A 84 16.70 4.19 -34.72
N GLY A 85 15.60 4.94 -34.85
CA GLY A 85 15.11 5.43 -36.13
C GLY A 85 14.48 4.34 -37.00
N GLU A 86 14.09 3.21 -36.39
CA GLU A 86 13.39 2.13 -37.06
C GLU A 86 11.88 2.45 -37.13
N LYS A 87 11.23 2.04 -38.22
CA LYS A 87 9.83 2.42 -38.53
C LYS A 87 8.79 1.58 -37.79
N ASP A 88 9.20 0.54 -37.06
CA ASP A 88 8.34 -0.27 -36.21
C ASP A 88 8.07 0.43 -34.87
N THR A 89 7.38 1.56 -34.92
CA THR A 89 7.03 2.39 -33.75
C THR A 89 5.70 2.00 -33.09
N GLU A 90 5.25 0.76 -33.26
CA GLU A 90 3.97 0.33 -32.70
C GLU A 90 4.16 -0.25 -31.29
N SER A 91 3.54 0.39 -30.30
CA SER A 91 3.52 -0.08 -28.92
C SER A 91 2.72 -1.38 -28.81
N LYS A 92 3.39 -2.50 -28.58
CA LYS A 92 2.78 -3.85 -28.45
C LYS A 92 2.41 -4.18 -27.00
N VAL A 93 2.17 -3.18 -26.16
CA VAL A 93 1.75 -3.40 -24.78
C VAL A 93 0.33 -3.94 -24.80
N ARG A 94 0.09 -5.08 -24.14
CA ARG A 94 -1.25 -5.64 -23.97
C ARG A 94 -1.97 -4.80 -22.92
N THR A 95 -2.95 -4.01 -23.32
CA THR A 95 -3.87 -3.35 -22.39
C THR A 95 -4.89 -4.38 -21.90
N ALA A 96 -5.22 -4.35 -20.62
CA ALA A 96 -6.23 -5.20 -20.00
C ALA A 96 -7.65 -4.75 -20.42
N GLU A 97 -7.91 -4.64 -21.73
CA GLU A 97 -9.25 -4.40 -22.23
C GLU A 97 -10.07 -5.66 -22.01
N GLY A 98 -10.73 -5.75 -20.85
CA GLY A 98 -11.57 -6.88 -20.48
C GLY A 98 -11.97 -7.02 -19.02
N VAL A 99 -11.76 -6.01 -18.16
CA VAL A 99 -12.55 -5.90 -16.92
C VAL A 99 -13.13 -4.52 -16.92
N SER A 100 -14.44 -4.42 -17.10
CA SER A 100 -15.11 -3.13 -17.13
C SER A 100 -14.89 -2.42 -15.79
N GLU A 101 -14.80 -1.09 -15.82
CA GLU A 101 -14.81 -0.27 -14.61
C GLU A 101 -16.05 -0.59 -13.73
N GLU A 102 -17.11 -1.10 -14.35
CA GLU A 102 -18.31 -1.61 -13.67
C GLU A 102 -18.07 -2.91 -12.91
N GLU A 103 -17.31 -3.87 -13.45
CA GLU A 103 -17.00 -5.14 -12.77
C GLU A 103 -16.05 -4.94 -11.59
N THR A 104 -15.08 -4.04 -11.72
CA THR A 104 -14.19 -3.67 -10.60
C THR A 104 -14.94 -2.87 -9.54
N ARG A 105 -15.83 -1.95 -9.92
CA ARG A 105 -16.68 -1.20 -8.97
C ARG A 105 -17.73 -2.09 -8.30
N ALA A 106 -18.31 -3.05 -9.03
CA ALA A 106 -19.25 -4.03 -8.49
C ALA A 106 -18.56 -4.99 -7.51
N ALA A 107 -17.33 -5.44 -7.80
CA ALA A 107 -16.56 -6.28 -6.90
C ALA A 107 -16.16 -5.55 -5.60
N ILE A 108 -15.78 -4.27 -5.69
CA ILE A 108 -15.48 -3.44 -4.52
C ILE A 108 -16.73 -3.23 -3.67
N LYS A 109 -17.87 -2.87 -4.29
CA LYS A 109 -19.14 -2.67 -3.58
C LYS A 109 -19.65 -3.96 -2.92
N ALA A 110 -19.55 -5.09 -3.61
CA ALA A 110 -19.93 -6.39 -3.06
C ALA A 110 -19.06 -6.78 -1.85
N ALA A 111 -17.76 -6.51 -1.89
CA ALA A 111 -16.86 -6.77 -0.76
C ALA A 111 -17.17 -5.86 0.45
N GLU A 112 -17.54 -4.60 0.22
CA GLU A 112 -17.95 -3.66 1.27
C GLU A 112 -19.28 -4.07 1.94
N GLU A 113 -20.28 -4.46 1.14
CA GLU A 113 -21.58 -4.93 1.67
C GLU A 113 -21.46 -6.24 2.45
N GLU A 114 -20.55 -7.14 2.04
CA GLU A 114 -20.28 -8.40 2.77
C GLU A 114 -19.54 -8.12 4.09
N ALA A 115 -18.62 -7.15 4.09
CA ALA A 115 -17.94 -6.70 5.31
C ALA A 115 -18.90 -6.03 6.31
N GLU A 116 -19.83 -5.20 5.84
CA GLU A 116 -20.85 -4.56 6.70
C GLU A 116 -21.85 -5.58 7.26
N LYS A 117 -22.28 -6.56 6.47
CA LYS A 117 -23.15 -7.66 6.97
C LYS A 117 -22.45 -8.52 8.02
N ARG A 118 -21.14 -8.77 7.87
CA ARG A 118 -20.33 -9.49 8.88
C ARG A 118 -20.14 -8.67 10.17
N LYS A 119 -19.98 -7.35 10.07
CA LYS A 119 -19.94 -6.45 11.25
C LYS A 119 -21.29 -6.38 11.96
N ALA A 120 -22.39 -6.27 11.22
CA ALA A 120 -23.75 -6.23 11.77
C ALA A 120 -24.13 -7.55 12.47
N ALA A 121 -23.74 -8.69 11.90
CA ALA A 121 -23.93 -9.99 12.54
C ALA A 121 -23.07 -10.15 13.80
N ALA A 122 -21.85 -9.60 13.82
CA ALA A 122 -20.99 -9.61 15.00
C ALA A 122 -21.53 -8.71 16.13
N SER A 123 -22.16 -7.57 15.81
CA SER A 123 -22.80 -6.70 16.82
C SER A 123 -24.10 -7.29 17.38
N ALA A 124 -24.89 -7.99 16.58
CA ALA A 124 -26.11 -8.65 17.05
C ALA A 124 -25.79 -9.82 17.99
N LYS A 125 -24.77 -10.62 17.66
CA LYS A 125 -24.35 -11.75 18.51
C LYS A 125 -23.75 -11.29 19.85
N LYS A 126 -23.11 -10.12 19.89
CA LYS A 126 -22.59 -9.50 21.11
C LYS A 126 -23.71 -8.93 22.00
N ALA A 127 -24.79 -8.41 21.42
CA ALA A 127 -25.94 -7.92 22.17
C ALA A 127 -26.79 -9.05 22.78
N GLU A 128 -26.83 -10.21 22.13
CA GLU A 128 -27.57 -11.39 22.62
C GLU A 128 -26.81 -12.12 23.74
N GLU A 129 -25.47 -12.10 23.72
CA GLU A 129 -24.62 -12.63 24.80
C GLU A 129 -24.63 -11.73 26.06
N GLU A 130 -24.81 -10.42 25.90
CA GLU A 130 -24.95 -9.47 27.01
C GLU A 130 -26.35 -9.53 27.67
N ALA A 131 -27.40 -9.86 26.92
CA ALA A 131 -28.74 -10.12 27.47
C ALA A 131 -28.83 -11.45 28.23
N ALA A 132 -28.12 -12.49 27.80
CA ALA A 132 -28.09 -13.78 28.49
C ALA A 132 -27.29 -13.77 29.81
N SER A 133 -26.37 -12.81 30.00
CA SER A 133 -25.64 -12.62 31.26
C SER A 133 -26.43 -11.82 32.31
N ALA A 134 -27.51 -11.12 31.92
CA ALA A 134 -28.34 -10.33 32.84
C ALA A 134 -29.46 -11.15 33.51
N GLU A 135 -29.87 -12.29 32.94
CA GLU A 135 -30.97 -13.10 33.48
C GLU A 135 -30.53 -14.17 34.50
N SER A 136 -29.23 -14.34 34.75
CA SER A 136 -28.71 -15.29 35.77
C SER A 136 -28.32 -14.64 37.11
N ALA A 137 -28.59 -13.34 37.30
CA ALA A 137 -28.33 -12.64 38.57
C ALA A 137 -29.57 -12.45 39.46
N ASP A 138 -30.78 -12.81 39.00
CA ASP A 138 -32.06 -12.58 39.71
C ASP A 138 -32.56 -13.81 40.49
N SER A 139 -31.66 -14.58 41.13
CA SER A 139 -32.08 -15.70 42.00
C SER A 139 -31.27 -15.91 43.28
N ALA A 140 -30.50 -14.90 43.69
CA ALA A 140 -29.88 -14.88 45.01
C ALA A 140 -30.19 -13.56 45.71
N GLU A 141 -30.54 -13.66 47.00
CA GLU A 141 -30.66 -12.56 47.97
C GLU A 141 -32.05 -11.88 48.09
N SER A 142 -33.05 -12.63 48.56
CA SER A 142 -33.99 -12.08 49.54
C SER A 142 -33.35 -12.14 50.93
N ALA A 143 -32.76 -11.04 51.42
CA ALA A 143 -32.66 -10.71 52.85
C ALA A 143 -32.09 -9.30 53.08
N ASP A 144 -32.83 -8.53 53.89
CA ASP A 144 -32.40 -7.45 54.79
C ASP A 144 -32.18 -6.00 54.29
N SER A 145 -33.15 -5.15 54.68
CA SER A 145 -33.12 -3.70 54.87
C SER A 145 -32.21 -3.30 56.07
N PRO A 146 -32.03 -2.01 56.45
CA PRO A 146 -31.77 -0.75 55.72
C PRO A 146 -30.61 0.08 56.36
N GLU A 147 -30.42 1.33 55.90
CA GLU A 147 -30.14 2.52 56.75
C GLU A 147 -28.69 3.10 56.90
N SER A 148 -28.58 4.36 56.46
CA SER A 148 -27.85 5.53 57.05
C SER A 148 -26.35 5.84 56.82
N ALA A 149 -26.15 7.17 56.62
CA ALA A 149 -25.03 8.06 57.00
C ALA A 149 -23.75 7.99 56.13
N ASP A 150 -22.99 9.05 55.81
CA ASP A 150 -22.97 10.49 56.12
C ASP A 150 -22.01 11.15 55.08
N SER A 151 -22.16 12.45 54.82
CA SER A 151 -21.17 13.32 54.13
C SER A 151 -19.97 13.61 55.09
N PRO A 152 -18.95 14.48 54.85
CA PRO A 152 -18.48 15.21 53.66
C PRO A 152 -16.92 15.30 53.49
N GLU A 153 -16.49 15.99 52.42
CA GLU A 153 -15.32 16.91 52.28
C GLU A 153 -13.82 16.52 52.47
N SER A 154 -13.06 16.86 51.41
CA SER A 154 -11.86 17.73 51.36
C SER A 154 -10.41 17.18 51.45
N ALA A 155 -9.59 17.72 50.51
CA ALA A 155 -8.13 17.90 50.47
C ALA A 155 -7.25 16.65 50.26
N ASP A 156 -6.11 16.63 49.56
CA ASP A 156 -5.18 17.66 49.10
C ASP A 156 -4.30 17.04 47.98
N SER A 157 -3.83 17.86 47.02
CA SER A 157 -2.78 17.53 46.02
C SER A 157 -1.39 17.61 46.68
N PRO A 158 -0.23 17.62 45.97
CA PRO A 158 0.30 16.82 44.85
C PRO A 158 1.74 16.33 45.17
N GLU A 159 2.35 15.41 44.41
CA GLU A 159 3.82 15.49 44.17
C GLU A 159 4.29 14.67 42.95
N SER A 160 4.78 15.39 41.95
CA SER A 160 5.71 14.89 40.94
C SER A 160 7.12 15.15 41.44
N ALA A 161 7.97 14.13 41.49
CA ALA A 161 9.40 14.26 41.71
C ALA A 161 10.19 13.54 40.62
N GLU A 162 11.01 14.35 39.93
CA GLU A 162 12.40 14.12 39.52
C GLU A 162 12.77 12.94 38.58
N SER A 163 13.77 13.04 37.70
CA SER A 163 14.90 13.98 37.62
C SER A 163 15.49 14.05 36.20
N ALA A 164 16.23 15.12 35.95
CA ALA A 164 16.98 15.43 34.74
C ALA A 164 18.50 15.19 34.97
N GLU A 165 19.24 14.77 33.94
CA GLU A 165 20.70 14.94 33.79
C GLU A 165 21.10 14.43 32.39
N SER A 166 21.99 14.99 31.58
CA SER A 166 22.84 16.17 31.67
C SER A 166 23.31 16.57 30.25
N ALA A 167 23.72 17.82 30.11
CA ALA A 167 24.36 18.39 28.92
C ALA A 167 25.89 18.25 28.99
N GLU A 168 26.54 18.13 27.82
CA GLU A 168 27.69 18.96 27.42
C GLU A 168 27.83 18.93 25.88
#